data_AF-A0A016SFL9-F1
#
_entry.id   AF-A0A016SFL9-F1
#
_cell.length_a   1.000
_cell.length_b   1.000
_cell.length_c   1.000
_cell.angle_alpha   90.00
_cell.angle_beta   90.00
_cell.angle_gamma   90.00
#
_symmetry.space_group_name_H-M   'P 1'
#
loop_
_entity.id
_entity.type
_entity.pdbx_description
1 polymer ?
#
loop_
_entity_poly.entity_id
_entity_poly.type
_entity_poly.pdbx_seq_one_letter_code
_entity_poly.pdbx_strand_id
1 'polypeptide(L)'
;MLASEQKEDLERQTQAWSECLTRFGIRLNIKMTECMTTNLDEPSTIQVDGNDLRRTDYSKYSDSTLSADGILAHKVVTRVNAAWLKWRSMTGMLCDKNIPDRFKSVVYRGVV
;
A
#
# COMPACT_ATOMS: atom_id res chain seq x y z
N MET A 1 -7.02 -11.95 1.41
CA MET A 1 -5.62 -11.84 0.98
C MET A 1 -4.93 -13.11 1.40
N LEU A 2 -4.36 -13.86 0.45
CA LEU A 2 -3.52 -15.03 0.73
C LEU A 2 -2.07 -14.57 0.71
N ALA A 3 -1.26 -15.05 1.64
CA ALA A 3 0.15 -14.72 1.73
C ALA A 3 0.90 -15.96 2.25
N SER A 4 2.01 -16.28 1.63
CA SER A 4 2.92 -17.36 2.05
C SER A 4 4.35 -16.95 1.73
N GLU A 5 5.30 -17.48 2.50
CA GLU A 5 6.73 -17.33 2.24
C GLU A 5 7.18 -18.20 1.06
N GLN A 6 6.51 -19.33 0.85
CA GLN A 6 6.80 -20.29 -0.21
C GLN A 6 5.82 -20.13 -1.37
N LYS A 7 6.35 -20.15 -2.60
CA LYS A 7 5.58 -19.98 -3.83
C LYS A 7 4.56 -21.11 -3.99
N GLU A 8 4.99 -22.34 -3.73
CA GLU A 8 4.22 -23.57 -3.89
C GLU A 8 3.01 -23.58 -2.95
N ASP A 9 3.20 -23.11 -1.72
CA ASP A 9 2.13 -22.96 -0.73
C ASP A 9 1.11 -21.91 -1.17
N LEU A 10 1.56 -20.78 -1.73
CA LEU A 10 0.67 -19.74 -2.22
C LEU A 10 -0.15 -20.23 -3.42
N GLU A 11 0.47 -20.94 -4.36
CA GLU A 11 -0.21 -21.58 -5.49
C GLU A 11 -1.26 -22.58 -5.01
N ARG A 12 -0.90 -23.47 -4.08
CA ARG A 12 -1.83 -24.45 -3.50
C ARG A 12 -2.99 -23.78 -2.78
N GLN A 13 -2.75 -22.75 -1.99
CA GLN A 13 -3.80 -22.00 -1.29
C GLN A 13 -4.72 -21.29 -2.29
N THR A 14 -4.17 -20.68 -3.32
CA THR A 14 -4.95 -19.96 -4.34
C THR A 14 -5.80 -20.91 -5.17
N GLN A 15 -5.27 -22.10 -5.49
CA GLN A 15 -6.00 -23.16 -6.16
C GLN A 15 -7.16 -23.69 -5.30
N ALA A 16 -6.89 -24.03 -4.04
CA ALA A 16 -7.93 -24.48 -3.10
C ALA A 16 -9.03 -23.42 -2.91
N TRP A 17 -8.66 -22.14 -2.95
CA TRP A 17 -9.63 -21.05 -2.89
C TRP A 17 -10.46 -20.93 -4.18
N SER A 18 -9.85 -21.07 -5.37
CA SER A 18 -10.55 -21.10 -6.67
C SER A 18 -11.59 -22.23 -6.72
N GLU A 19 -11.18 -23.43 -6.29
CA GLU A 19 -12.06 -24.60 -6.20
C GLU A 19 -13.21 -24.36 -5.22
N CYS A 20 -12.93 -23.78 -4.05
CA CYS A 20 -13.95 -23.44 -3.07
C CYS A 20 -14.98 -22.45 -3.64
N LEU A 21 -14.54 -21.38 -4.30
CA LEU A 21 -15.43 -20.43 -4.97
C LEU A 21 -16.31 -21.11 -6.03
N THR A 22 -15.72 -22.01 -6.81
CA THR A 22 -16.43 -22.74 -7.87
C THR A 22 -17.56 -23.61 -7.30
N ARG A 23 -17.38 -24.20 -6.10
CA ARG A 23 -18.44 -24.94 -5.41
C ARG A 23 -19.67 -24.09 -5.08
N PHE A 24 -19.50 -22.78 -4.98
CA PHE A 24 -20.59 -21.82 -4.78
C PHE A 24 -21.06 -21.14 -6.09
N GLY A 25 -20.59 -21.61 -7.25
CA GLY A 25 -20.92 -21.01 -8.55
C GLY A 25 -20.23 -19.67 -8.82
N ILE A 26 -19.20 -19.32 -8.04
CA ILE A 26 -18.42 -18.10 -8.20
C ILE A 26 -17.11 -18.46 -8.91
N ARG A 27 -16.67 -17.64 -9.86
CA ARG A 27 -15.38 -17.83 -10.55
C ARG A 27 -14.39 -16.74 -10.19
N LEU A 28 -13.14 -17.15 -9.95
CA LEU A 28 -12.04 -16.22 -9.77
C LEU A 28 -11.80 -15.42 -11.07
N ASN A 29 -11.67 -14.10 -10.97
CA ASN A 29 -11.35 -13.26 -12.10
C ASN A 29 -9.83 -13.09 -12.23
N ILE A 30 -9.19 -14.02 -12.95
CA ILE A 30 -7.75 -14.03 -13.23
C ILE A 30 -7.23 -12.68 -13.75
N LYS A 31 -8.03 -11.91 -14.50
CA LYS A 31 -7.61 -10.59 -15.02
C LYS A 31 -7.54 -9.49 -13.96
N MET A 32 -8.31 -9.62 -12.88
CA MET A 32 -8.31 -8.67 -11.75
C MET A 32 -7.49 -9.17 -10.56
N THR A 33 -7.24 -10.48 -10.47
CA THR A 33 -6.42 -11.04 -9.41
C THR A 33 -4.95 -10.80 -9.71
N GLU A 34 -4.29 -10.09 -8.82
CA GLU A 34 -2.88 -9.72 -8.95
C GLU A 34 -2.06 -10.43 -7.87
N CYS A 35 -0.87 -10.92 -8.24
CA CYS A 35 0.10 -11.47 -7.30
C CYS A 35 1.23 -10.46 -7.07
N MET A 36 1.82 -10.54 -5.89
CA MET A 36 2.85 -9.61 -5.46
C MET A 36 3.92 -10.40 -4.72
N THR A 37 5.18 -10.26 -5.16
CA THR A 37 6.30 -11.06 -4.67
C THR A 37 7.42 -10.11 -4.25
N THR A 38 7.92 -10.27 -3.02
CA THR A 38 8.98 -9.42 -2.45
C THR A 38 10.37 -9.81 -2.95
N ASN A 39 10.54 -11.03 -3.47
CA ASN A 39 11.80 -11.54 -3.99
C ASN A 39 11.96 -11.15 -5.48
N LEU A 40 13.01 -10.39 -5.77
CA LEU A 40 13.35 -9.87 -7.11
C LEU A 40 14.08 -10.90 -7.99
N ASP A 41 14.71 -11.92 -7.39
CA ASP A 41 15.67 -12.79 -8.08
C ASP A 41 15.04 -13.92 -8.91
N GLU A 42 13.75 -14.20 -8.77
CA GLU A 42 13.05 -15.16 -9.65
C GLU A 42 11.75 -14.60 -10.23
N PRO A 43 11.57 -14.64 -11.57
CA PRO A 43 10.34 -14.27 -12.25
C PRO A 43 9.31 -15.42 -12.18
N SER A 44 9.18 -16.07 -11.03
CA SER A 44 8.24 -17.16 -10.88
C SER A 44 6.82 -16.59 -10.70
N THR A 45 6.01 -16.69 -11.75
CA THR A 45 4.61 -16.28 -11.74
C THR A 45 3.76 -17.32 -11.00
N ILE A 46 2.76 -16.87 -10.25
CA ILE A 46 1.78 -17.73 -9.56
C ILE A 46 0.75 -18.21 -10.58
N GLN A 47 0.60 -19.53 -10.70
CA GLN A 47 -0.41 -20.13 -11.58
C GLN A 47 -1.68 -20.54 -10.82
N VAL A 48 -2.83 -20.30 -11.47
CA VAL A 48 -4.15 -20.76 -11.00
C VAL A 48 -4.91 -21.31 -12.20
N ASP A 49 -5.39 -22.55 -12.10
CA ASP A 49 -6.10 -23.23 -13.20
C ASP A 49 -5.32 -23.18 -14.55
N GLY A 50 -3.99 -23.27 -14.49
CA GLY A 50 -3.09 -23.19 -15.65
C GLY A 50 -2.93 -21.80 -16.27
N ASN A 51 -3.44 -20.75 -15.61
CA ASN A 51 -3.27 -19.36 -16.04
C ASN A 51 -2.33 -18.61 -15.09
N ASP A 52 -1.44 -17.81 -15.66
CA ASP A 52 -0.54 -16.93 -14.94
C ASP A 52 -1.30 -15.73 -14.36
N LEU A 53 -1.14 -15.47 -13.06
CA LEU A 53 -1.62 -14.24 -12.44
C LEU A 53 -0.74 -13.05 -12.82
N ARG A 54 -1.36 -11.86 -12.93
CA ARG A 54 -0.59 -10.64 -13.20
C ARG A 54 0.27 -10.29 -11.98
N ARG A 55 1.59 -10.25 -12.15
CA ARG A 55 2.51 -9.73 -11.13
C ARG A 55 2.42 -8.20 -11.09
N THR A 56 2.35 -7.64 -9.89
CA THR A 56 2.41 -6.19 -9.66
C THR A 56 3.39 -5.88 -8.52
N ASP A 57 4.11 -4.77 -8.66
CA ASP A 57 4.95 -4.23 -7.59
C ASP A 57 4.15 -3.36 -6.63
N TYR A 58 2.93 -2.96 -7.02
CA TYR A 58 2.04 -2.11 -6.24
C TYR A 58 0.63 -2.69 -6.25
N SER A 59 0.10 -2.98 -5.07
CA SER A 59 -1.29 -3.43 -4.92
C SER A 59 -2.06 -2.46 -4.03
N LYS A 60 -3.20 -1.96 -4.53
CA LYS A 60 -4.11 -1.14 -3.74
C LYS A 60 -5.13 -2.04 -3.05
N TYR A 61 -5.06 -2.12 -1.74
CA TYR A 61 -6.05 -2.79 -0.91
C TYR A 61 -6.84 -1.75 -0.10
N SER A 62 -8.12 -1.60 -0.45
CA SER A 62 -9.03 -0.57 0.08
C SER A 62 -8.43 0.85 -0.06
N ASP A 63 -7.88 1.42 1.02
CA ASP A 63 -7.23 2.75 1.03
C ASP A 63 -5.72 2.69 1.32
N SER A 64 -5.14 1.49 1.33
CA SER A 64 -3.72 1.29 1.55
C SER A 64 -3.06 0.68 0.32
N THR A 65 -2.00 1.33 -0.15
CA THR A 65 -1.13 0.78 -1.18
C THR A 65 -0.02 -0.01 -0.50
N LEU A 66 0.11 -1.29 -0.86
CA LEU A 66 1.23 -2.15 -0.50
C LEU A 66 2.25 -2.09 -1.65
N SER A 67 3.54 -2.04 -1.32
CA SER A 67 4.65 -2.03 -2.27
C SER A 67 5.51 -3.29 -2.09
N ALA A 68 5.99 -3.87 -3.19
CA ALA A 68 6.62 -5.21 -3.20
C ALA A 68 7.98 -5.20 -2.54
N ASP A 69 8.63 -4.06 -2.52
CA ASP A 69 9.82 -3.77 -1.73
C ASP A 69 9.55 -3.73 -0.20
N GLY A 70 8.30 -3.86 0.24
CA GLY A 70 7.90 -3.73 1.64
C GLY A 70 8.08 -2.31 2.18
N ILE A 71 8.36 -1.34 1.31
CA ILE A 71 8.77 0.00 1.71
C ILE A 71 7.54 0.80 2.12
N LEU A 72 7.20 0.65 3.41
CA LEU A 72 6.45 1.63 4.19
C LEU A 72 7.00 3.06 4.02
N ALA A 73 8.25 3.21 3.56
CA ALA A 73 8.87 4.51 3.35
C ALA A 73 8.14 5.38 2.32
N HIS A 74 7.50 4.88 1.25
CA HIS A 74 6.76 5.81 0.37
C HIS A 74 5.59 6.48 1.11
N LYS A 75 4.85 5.72 1.92
CA LYS A 75 3.74 6.23 2.73
C LYS A 75 4.25 7.13 3.86
N VAL A 76 5.36 6.77 4.50
CA VAL A 76 6.00 7.59 5.55
C VAL A 76 6.53 8.89 4.96
N VAL A 77 7.26 8.84 3.84
CA VAL A 77 7.76 10.00 3.10
C VAL A 77 6.61 10.90 2.67
N THR A 78 5.52 10.35 2.15
CA THR A 78 4.34 11.15 1.78
C THR A 78 3.75 11.88 3.00
N ARG A 79 3.59 11.20 4.14
CA ARG A 79 3.08 11.80 5.38
C ARG A 79 4.04 12.84 5.96
N VAL A 80 5.34 12.55 5.98
CA VAL A 80 6.39 13.47 6.42
C VAL A 80 6.43 14.69 5.53
N ASN A 81 6.36 14.52 4.21
CA ASN A 81 6.30 15.63 3.26
C ASN A 81 5.03 16.47 3.43
N ALA A 82 3.87 15.84 3.66
CA ALA A 82 2.63 16.56 3.93
C ALA A 82 2.71 17.39 5.22
N ALA A 83 3.23 16.79 6.30
CA ALA A 83 3.47 17.49 7.56
C ALA A 83 4.49 18.63 7.40
N TRP A 84 5.56 18.40 6.65
CA TRP A 84 6.60 19.38 6.36
C TRP A 84 6.08 20.57 5.53
N LEU A 85 5.29 20.31 4.49
CA LEU A 85 4.65 21.35 3.67
C LEU A 85 3.66 22.18 4.50
N LYS A 86 2.88 21.53 5.37
CA LYS A 86 1.98 22.21 6.31
C LYS A 86 2.75 23.10 7.27
N TRP A 87 3.85 22.59 7.85
CA TRP A 87 4.74 23.36 8.71
C TRP A 87 5.31 24.59 8.00
N ARG A 88 5.85 24.42 6.77
CA ARG A 88 6.40 25.53 5.97
C ARG A 88 5.38 26.61 5.66
N SER A 89 4.15 26.22 5.31
CA SER A 89 3.05 27.16 5.08
C SER A 89 2.77 28.00 6.34
N MET A 90 2.79 27.37 7.51
CA MET A 90 2.52 28.04 8.78
C MET A 90 3.71 28.85 9.31
N THR A 91 4.95 28.55 8.90
CA THR A 91 6.14 29.27 9.39
C THR A 91 6.13 30.73 8.92
N GLY A 92 5.69 31.01 7.70
CA GLY A 92 5.55 32.39 7.22
C GLY A 92 4.60 33.23 8.08
N MET A 93 3.51 32.62 8.55
CA MET A 93 2.55 33.23 9.47
C MET A 93 3.14 33.43 10.88
N LEU A 94 3.95 32.48 11.37
CA LEU A 94 4.64 32.63 12.66
C LEU A 94 5.73 33.72 12.63
N CYS A 95 6.37 33.93 11.48
CA CYS A 95 7.38 34.97 11.29
C CYS A 95 6.80 36.35 10.96
N ASP A 96 5.49 36.46 10.67
CA ASP A 96 4.85 37.74 10.38
C ASP A 96 4.77 38.61 11.64
N LYS A 97 5.40 39.79 11.60
CA LYS A 97 5.39 40.77 12.67
C LYS A 97 4.01 41.40 12.93
N ASN A 98 3.09 41.31 11.98
CA ASN A 98 1.74 41.86 12.09
C ASN A 98 0.77 40.92 12.82
N ILE A 99 1.17 39.66 13.05
CA ILE A 99 0.33 38.68 13.73
C ILE A 99 0.65 38.66 15.23
N PRO A 100 -0.35 38.86 16.12
CA PRO A 100 -0.13 38.84 17.56
C PRO A 100 0.33 37.46 18.08
N ASP A 101 1.23 37.45 19.06
CA ASP A 101 1.85 36.24 19.61
C ASP A 101 0.84 35.22 20.17
N ARG A 102 -0.29 35.70 20.70
CA ARG A 102 -1.38 34.83 21.17
C ARG A 102 -1.90 33.90 20.06
N PHE A 103 -1.99 34.39 18.82
CA PHE A 103 -2.42 33.58 17.68
C PHE A 103 -1.31 32.62 17.23
N LYS A 104 -0.05 33.06 17.26
CA LYS A 104 1.12 32.22 16.95
C LYS A 104 1.25 31.02 17.91
N SER A 105 0.99 31.24 19.19
CA SER A 105 0.97 30.20 20.23
C SER A 105 -0.06 29.08 19.95
N VAL A 106 -1.27 29.43 19.52
CA VAL A 106 -2.33 28.46 19.18
C VAL A 106 -1.94 27.62 17.96
N VAL A 107 -1.36 28.27 16.96
CA VAL A 107 -0.89 27.66 15.71
C VAL A 107 0.25 26.69 15.97
N TYR A 108 1.24 27.09 16.78
CA TYR A 108 2.38 26.24 17.15
C TYR A 108 1.94 24.94 17.83
N ARG A 109 0.98 25.04 18.77
CA ARG A 109 0.43 23.87 19.48
C ARG A 109 -0.39 22.93 18.59
N GLY A 110 -0.87 23.39 17.43
CA GLY A 110 -1.63 22.54 16.49
C GLY A 110 -0.76 21.78 15.50
N VAL A 111 0.55 22.04 15.46
CA VAL A 111 1.50 21.35 14.56
C VAL A 111 2.39 20.34 15.28
N VAL A 112 2.71 20.60 16.56
CA VAL A 112 3.38 19.65 17.47
C VAL A 112 2.35 18.67 18.01
#